data_AF-A0A353ZZA5-F1
#
_entry.id   AF-A0A353ZZA5-F1
#
_cell.length_a   1.000
_cell.length_b   1.000
_cell.length_c   1.000
_cell.angle_alpha   90.00
_cell.angle_beta   90.00
_cell.angle_gamma   90.00
#
_symmetry.space_group_name_H-M   'P 1'
#
loop_
_entity.id
_entity.type
_entity.pdbx_description
1 polymer ?
#
loop_
_entity_poly.entity_id
_entity_poly.type
_entity_poly.pdbx_seq_one_letter_code
_entity_poly.pdbx_strand_id
1 'polypeptide(L)'
;MADLKIAIIGSGASAAGVMNGLQSLNMDAEITVFSGEQYFGFSLKDLSTEAQVEQFYTDVYADIKRKAVNYPPRKTFFGDTVPCYTVNGEDRFFISDMFGGQTNIWGGFVLPLREKDFASWPVTRKELEPHYQAVADLIGIAGEHDRISDFLGLEYSNRRPVKQLEGFRFLGNHVNRHGDADDYIFHAGTSRNAVDTLSDSLTSCIHCGECMAGCLRDSIYSSKNTLKKYIDRKEVRFVPRNVKEIRVKGNKPEVHAMNGHTELFDKVFLCAGCASTTEILMRSLRIDTGPVMQDNVVYQLPIINLSGHGDQKKDEYFGLTNLFFLLEPKTADVPFLQVQFYPNVDYLLRTLVPRWSWNLVRYPWQWLRDRILWARVYMDTSDSYRYLVSFQDDRLVFKEENIPGRKNLTLFTDNLRRVLRGSMYYMPAFKPILAHTSAHLASTFPYGNGPVHVARDGEVMPHVHIADSTCFPESPVISPTLTIMANARRTAMEAVQK
;
A
#
# COMPACT_ATOMS: atom_id res chain seq x y z
N MET A 1 15.99 -28.48 22.81
CA MET A 1 15.61 -27.10 23.21
C MET A 1 14.11 -27.03 23.01
N ALA A 2 13.35 -26.39 23.89
CA ALA A 2 11.91 -26.28 23.66
C ALA A 2 11.71 -25.36 22.43
N ASP A 3 11.01 -25.84 21.41
CA ASP A 3 10.77 -25.09 20.17
C ASP A 3 10.04 -23.78 20.51
N LEU A 4 10.62 -22.66 20.10
CA LEU A 4 10.06 -21.35 20.36
C LEU A 4 8.70 -21.24 19.68
N LYS A 5 7.65 -20.93 20.44
CA LYS A 5 6.29 -20.85 19.90
C LYS A 5 5.93 -19.41 19.57
N ILE A 6 5.72 -19.11 18.29
CA ILE A 6 5.51 -17.75 17.78
C ILE A 6 4.12 -17.62 17.16
N ALA A 7 3.41 -16.55 17.50
CA ALA A 7 2.18 -16.15 16.81
C ALA A 7 2.40 -14.91 15.94
N ILE A 8 1.89 -14.94 14.72
CA ILE A 8 1.78 -13.79 13.81
C ILE A 8 0.29 -13.49 13.65
N ILE A 9 -0.13 -12.30 14.06
CA ILE A 9 -1.53 -11.89 14.03
C ILE A 9 -1.78 -11.01 12.81
N GLY A 10 -2.46 -11.55 11.80
CA GLY A 10 -2.67 -10.93 10.50
C GLY A 10 -1.87 -11.62 9.39
N SER A 11 -2.23 -11.35 8.14
CA SER A 11 -1.61 -11.95 6.94
C SER A 11 -1.24 -10.92 5.85
N GLY A 12 -1.25 -9.63 6.19
CA GLY A 12 -0.90 -8.54 5.29
C GLY A 12 0.61 -8.43 5.02
N ALA A 13 1.03 -7.29 4.45
CA ALA A 13 2.43 -7.02 4.14
C ALA A 13 3.36 -7.19 5.36
N SER A 14 2.96 -6.64 6.51
CA SER A 14 3.70 -6.77 7.78
C SER A 14 3.97 -8.24 8.15
N ALA A 15 2.97 -9.12 8.03
CA ALA A 15 3.12 -10.53 8.35
C ALA A 15 4.14 -11.24 7.43
N ALA A 16 4.16 -10.87 6.14
CA ALA A 16 5.20 -11.36 5.22
C ALA A 16 6.60 -10.84 5.60
N GLY A 17 6.72 -9.61 6.10
CA GLY A 17 7.95 -9.06 6.65
C GLY A 17 8.45 -9.82 7.89
N VAL A 18 7.57 -10.06 8.87
CA VAL A 18 7.88 -10.90 10.06
C VAL A 18 8.32 -12.29 9.63
N MET A 19 7.54 -12.95 8.75
CA MET A 19 7.88 -14.28 8.24
C MET A 19 9.27 -14.29 7.58
N ASN A 20 9.58 -13.32 6.73
CA ASN A 20 10.89 -13.22 6.09
C ASN A 20 12.03 -13.05 7.11
N GLY A 21 11.80 -12.30 8.20
CA GLY A 21 12.77 -12.13 9.29
C GLY A 21 13.02 -13.44 10.03
N LEU A 22 11.95 -14.10 10.49
CA LEU A 22 12.03 -15.37 11.22
C LEU A 22 12.72 -16.47 10.40
N GLN A 23 12.35 -16.61 9.13
CA GLN A 23 12.94 -17.61 8.23
C GLN A 23 14.43 -17.37 7.98
N SER A 24 14.87 -16.10 7.94
CA SER A 24 16.29 -15.77 7.74
C SER A 24 17.20 -16.14 8.90
N LEU A 25 16.63 -16.38 10.09
CA LEU A 25 17.37 -16.76 11.28
C LEU A 25 17.60 -18.28 11.38
N ASN A 26 16.97 -19.09 10.51
CA ASN A 26 17.07 -20.56 10.52
C ASN A 26 16.83 -21.18 11.91
N MET A 27 15.88 -20.63 12.67
CA MET A 27 15.54 -21.13 14.01
C MET A 27 14.51 -22.26 13.94
N ASP A 28 14.57 -23.17 14.92
CA ASP A 28 13.51 -24.15 15.16
C ASP A 28 12.40 -23.49 15.99
N ALA A 29 11.26 -23.22 15.36
CA ALA A 29 10.15 -22.51 15.97
C ALA A 29 8.80 -22.99 15.42
N GLU A 30 7.83 -23.20 16.31
CA GLU A 30 6.44 -23.45 15.94
C GLU A 30 5.76 -22.11 15.60
N ILE A 31 5.61 -21.80 14.32
CA ILE A 31 4.98 -20.55 13.87
C ILE A 31 3.50 -20.77 13.57
N THR A 32 2.65 -19.93 14.18
CA THR A 32 1.21 -19.90 13.91
C THR A 32 0.78 -18.54 13.35
N VAL A 33 0.08 -18.55 12.22
CA VAL A 33 -0.51 -17.34 11.61
C VAL A 33 -2.01 -17.33 11.87
N PHE A 34 -2.50 -16.26 12.49
CA PHE A 34 -3.93 -15.99 12.69
C PHE A 34 -4.40 -14.96 11.67
N SER A 35 -5.43 -15.26 10.88
CA SER A 35 -6.02 -14.29 9.94
C SER A 35 -7.40 -14.76 9.49
N GLY A 36 -8.23 -13.84 9.01
CA GLY A 36 -9.44 -14.17 8.27
C GLY A 36 -9.17 -15.12 7.09
N GLU A 37 -10.15 -15.98 6.80
CA GLU A 37 -10.03 -17.06 5.80
C GLU A 37 -10.40 -16.64 4.37
N GLN A 38 -11.00 -15.47 4.21
CA GLN A 38 -11.38 -14.95 2.91
C GLN A 38 -10.15 -14.90 1.99
N TYR A 39 -10.29 -15.47 0.79
CA TYR A 39 -9.24 -15.64 -0.24
C TYR A 39 -8.11 -16.62 0.07
N PHE A 40 -8.10 -17.30 1.21
CA PHE A 40 -7.06 -18.30 1.52
C PHE A 40 -6.96 -19.42 0.46
N GLY A 41 -8.11 -19.90 -0.03
CA GLY A 41 -8.21 -20.92 -1.08
C GLY A 41 -8.31 -20.39 -2.51
N PHE A 42 -8.21 -19.07 -2.73
CA PHE A 42 -8.44 -18.49 -4.04
C PHE A 42 -7.30 -18.83 -5.02
N SER A 43 -7.66 -19.43 -6.15
CA SER A 43 -6.75 -19.82 -7.23
C SER A 43 -7.44 -19.62 -8.57
N LEU A 44 -6.70 -19.11 -9.56
CA LEU A 44 -7.19 -18.82 -10.91
C LEU A 44 -6.70 -19.84 -11.95
N LYS A 45 -6.15 -20.98 -11.51
CA LYS A 45 -5.43 -21.97 -12.33
C LYS A 45 -6.23 -22.58 -13.50
N ASP A 46 -7.52 -22.25 -13.65
CA ASP A 46 -8.42 -22.89 -14.61
C ASP A 46 -8.76 -22.04 -15.85
N LEU A 47 -8.19 -20.82 -15.99
CA LEU A 47 -8.37 -20.00 -17.20
C LEU A 47 -7.21 -20.19 -18.16
N SER A 48 -7.46 -20.82 -19.31
CA SER A 48 -6.42 -21.28 -20.25
C SER A 48 -6.47 -20.59 -21.62
N THR A 49 -7.61 -20.03 -22.03
CA THR A 49 -7.79 -19.38 -23.34
C THR A 49 -8.09 -17.89 -23.21
N GLU A 50 -7.74 -17.10 -24.23
CA GLU A 50 -8.03 -15.66 -24.28
C GLU A 50 -9.53 -15.36 -24.13
N ALA A 51 -10.39 -16.14 -24.78
CA ALA A 51 -11.84 -16.00 -24.68
C ALA A 51 -12.36 -16.26 -23.25
N GLN A 52 -11.78 -17.23 -22.54
CA GLN A 52 -12.12 -17.47 -21.13
C GLN A 52 -11.74 -16.28 -20.24
N VAL A 53 -10.56 -15.69 -20.48
CA VAL A 53 -10.09 -14.51 -19.74
C VAL A 53 -10.96 -13.28 -20.03
N GLU A 54 -11.32 -13.04 -21.29
CA GLU A 54 -12.20 -11.94 -21.68
C GLU A 54 -13.59 -12.08 -21.04
N GLN A 55 -14.16 -13.28 -21.09
CA GLN A 55 -15.45 -13.57 -20.47
C GLN A 55 -15.38 -13.39 -18.94
N PHE A 56 -14.32 -13.88 -18.29
CA PHE A 56 -14.10 -13.70 -16.86
C PHE A 56 -14.12 -12.22 -16.46
N TYR A 57 -13.33 -11.37 -17.14
CA TYR A 57 -13.33 -9.94 -16.82
C TYR A 57 -14.68 -9.29 -17.15
N THR A 58 -15.35 -9.71 -18.22
CA THR A 58 -16.72 -9.24 -18.53
C THR A 58 -17.71 -9.50 -17.39
N ASP A 59 -17.56 -10.64 -16.71
CA ASP A 59 -18.32 -10.98 -15.51
C ASP A 59 -17.93 -10.16 -14.29
N VAL A 60 -16.63 -9.97 -14.06
CA VAL A 60 -16.10 -9.07 -13.01
C VAL A 60 -16.65 -7.65 -13.18
N TYR A 61 -16.61 -7.06 -14.37
CA TYR A 61 -17.07 -5.69 -14.59
C TYR A 61 -18.59 -5.54 -14.39
N ALA A 62 -19.39 -6.55 -14.71
CA ALA A 62 -20.81 -6.51 -14.43
C ALA A 62 -21.11 -6.60 -12.93
N ASP A 63 -20.35 -7.40 -12.19
CA ASP A 63 -20.45 -7.44 -10.74
C ASP A 63 -20.07 -6.10 -10.11
N ILE A 64 -18.95 -5.49 -10.54
CA ILE A 64 -18.54 -4.16 -10.10
C ILE A 64 -19.64 -3.14 -10.37
N LYS A 65 -20.20 -3.11 -11.59
CA LYS A 65 -21.25 -2.15 -11.95
C LYS A 65 -22.50 -2.31 -11.09
N ARG A 66 -22.87 -3.54 -10.73
CA ARG A 66 -24.00 -3.83 -9.85
C ARG A 66 -23.76 -3.37 -8.41
N LYS A 67 -22.53 -3.48 -7.91
CA LYS A 67 -22.13 -3.13 -6.54
C LYS A 67 -21.70 -1.66 -6.38
N ALA A 68 -21.28 -0.99 -7.46
CA ALA A 68 -20.70 0.33 -7.42
C ALA A 68 -21.74 1.37 -7.00
N VAL A 69 -21.53 1.99 -5.84
CA VAL A 69 -22.38 3.06 -5.32
C VAL A 69 -21.88 4.44 -5.76
N ASN A 70 -20.58 4.58 -6.09
CA ASN A 70 -19.92 5.85 -6.41
C ASN A 70 -18.97 5.72 -7.62
N TYR A 71 -18.76 6.84 -8.33
CA TYR A 71 -17.78 6.96 -9.42
C TYR A 71 -16.68 7.97 -9.08
N PRO A 72 -15.39 7.70 -9.38
CA PRO A 72 -14.89 6.44 -9.95
C PRO A 72 -14.97 5.27 -8.96
N PRO A 73 -15.21 4.03 -9.43
CA PRO A 73 -15.26 2.88 -8.54
C PRO A 73 -13.89 2.62 -7.90
N ARG A 74 -13.92 2.09 -6.67
CA ARG A 74 -12.70 1.69 -5.94
C ARG A 74 -12.09 0.47 -6.60
N LYS A 75 -10.75 0.35 -6.56
CA LYS A 75 -10.05 -0.88 -6.95
C LYS A 75 -10.65 -2.09 -6.23
N THR A 76 -10.86 -3.17 -6.96
CA THR A 76 -11.46 -4.41 -6.45
C THR A 76 -10.50 -5.58 -6.55
N PHE A 77 -10.80 -6.66 -5.83
CA PHE A 77 -10.20 -7.97 -6.04
C PHE A 77 -11.21 -8.86 -6.75
N PHE A 78 -11.21 -8.81 -8.08
CA PHE A 78 -12.13 -9.53 -8.97
C PHE A 78 -13.62 -9.22 -8.70
N GLY A 79 -13.92 -7.94 -8.47
CA GLY A 79 -15.29 -7.45 -8.22
C GLY A 79 -15.64 -7.32 -6.75
N ASP A 80 -14.88 -7.96 -5.86
CA ASP A 80 -15.05 -7.78 -4.44
C ASP A 80 -14.42 -6.47 -3.96
N THR A 81 -15.21 -5.76 -3.16
CA THR A 81 -14.79 -4.58 -2.40
C THR A 81 -14.52 -4.98 -0.96
N VAL A 82 -13.82 -4.10 -0.25
CA VAL A 82 -13.45 -4.31 1.16
C VAL A 82 -14.36 -3.46 2.04
N PRO A 83 -14.92 -4.03 3.13
CA PRO A 83 -15.71 -3.25 4.08
C PRO A 83 -14.89 -2.10 4.65
N CYS A 84 -15.55 -1.06 5.16
CA CYS A 84 -14.90 0.12 5.69
C CYS A 84 -15.34 0.46 7.11
N TYR A 85 -14.42 0.98 7.91
CA TYR A 85 -14.77 1.76 9.09
C TYR A 85 -15.41 3.06 8.63
N THR A 86 -16.42 3.49 9.38
CA THR A 86 -17.11 4.75 9.12
C THR A 86 -16.60 5.86 10.04
N VAL A 87 -16.53 7.07 9.51
CA VAL A 87 -16.25 8.29 10.27
C VAL A 87 -17.39 9.26 9.98
N ASN A 88 -18.07 9.76 11.01
CA ASN A 88 -19.25 10.62 10.88
C ASN A 88 -20.35 10.06 9.94
N GLY A 89 -20.49 8.73 9.89
CA GLY A 89 -21.48 8.05 9.04
C GLY A 89 -21.05 7.78 7.60
N GLU A 90 -19.83 8.14 7.20
CA GLU A 90 -19.29 7.90 5.86
C GLU A 90 -18.17 6.85 5.87
N ASP A 91 -18.14 5.98 4.85
CA ASP A 91 -17.08 4.99 4.65
C ASP A 91 -15.72 5.67 4.47
N ARG A 92 -14.77 5.35 5.35
CA ARG A 92 -13.44 5.98 5.37
C ARG A 92 -12.30 4.99 5.15
N PHE A 93 -12.11 4.05 6.08
CA PHE A 93 -10.90 3.22 6.12
C PHE A 93 -11.22 1.78 5.79
N PHE A 94 -10.42 1.12 4.95
CA PHE A 94 -10.62 -0.29 4.65
C PHE A 94 -10.37 -1.18 5.87
N ILE A 95 -11.33 -2.08 6.16
CA ILE A 95 -11.20 -3.16 7.14
C ILE A 95 -10.54 -4.34 6.44
N SER A 96 -9.28 -4.60 6.75
CA SER A 96 -8.47 -5.61 6.06
C SER A 96 -8.67 -7.02 6.64
N ASP A 97 -9.89 -7.54 6.61
CA ASP A 97 -10.24 -8.89 7.11
C ASP A 97 -10.17 -9.97 6.02
N MET A 98 -9.02 -10.08 5.37
CA MET A 98 -8.80 -11.07 4.32
C MET A 98 -7.39 -11.63 4.34
N PHE A 99 -7.23 -12.86 3.87
CA PHE A 99 -5.92 -13.48 3.74
C PHE A 99 -5.09 -12.76 2.67
N GLY A 100 -3.93 -12.21 3.06
CA GLY A 100 -3.12 -11.29 2.26
C GLY A 100 -3.37 -9.80 2.53
N GLY A 101 -4.42 -9.48 3.29
CA GLY A 101 -4.82 -8.12 3.64
C GLY A 101 -4.93 -7.17 2.44
N GLN A 102 -4.56 -5.91 2.64
CA GLN A 102 -4.65 -4.87 1.60
C GLN A 102 -3.73 -5.11 0.39
N THR A 103 -2.77 -6.04 0.46
CA THR A 103 -1.92 -6.39 -0.71
C THR A 103 -2.70 -7.07 -1.84
N ASN A 104 -3.97 -7.43 -1.61
CA ASN A 104 -4.87 -7.88 -2.67
C ASN A 104 -5.44 -6.71 -3.51
N ILE A 105 -5.53 -5.49 -2.94
CA ILE A 105 -6.20 -4.34 -3.55
C ILE A 105 -5.35 -3.06 -3.63
N TRP A 106 -4.06 -3.14 -3.26
CA TRP A 106 -3.12 -2.02 -3.32
C TRP A 106 -2.62 -1.67 -4.73
N GLY A 107 -1.88 -0.57 -4.84
CA GLY A 107 -1.27 -0.10 -6.09
C GLY A 107 0.05 -0.76 -6.46
N GLY A 108 0.64 -1.58 -5.59
CA GLY A 108 1.95 -2.21 -5.80
C GLY A 108 3.14 -1.24 -5.80
N PHE A 109 2.92 0.07 -5.73
CA PHE A 109 3.98 1.06 -5.70
C PHE A 109 4.78 0.99 -4.38
N VAL A 110 6.10 0.99 -4.47
CA VAL A 110 7.01 0.83 -3.33
C VAL A 110 8.22 1.73 -3.44
N LEU A 111 8.57 2.41 -2.35
CA LEU A 111 9.80 3.17 -2.20
C LEU A 111 10.27 3.11 -0.75
N PRO A 112 11.58 3.22 -0.49
CA PRO A 112 12.09 3.42 0.86
C PRO A 112 11.73 4.83 1.34
N LEU A 113 11.63 5.00 2.67
CA LEU A 113 11.56 6.35 3.25
C LEU A 113 12.91 7.08 3.12
N ARG A 114 12.87 8.41 3.21
CA ARG A 114 14.06 9.28 3.21
C ARG A 114 14.69 9.28 4.60
N GLU A 115 15.97 9.66 4.67
CA GLU A 115 16.65 9.84 5.97
C GLU A 115 15.87 10.76 6.92
N LYS A 116 15.34 11.88 6.40
CA LYS A 116 14.57 12.85 7.19
C LYS A 116 13.28 12.27 7.78
N ASP A 117 12.68 11.26 7.14
CA ASP A 117 11.45 10.63 7.63
C ASP A 117 11.69 9.74 8.87
N PHE A 118 12.96 9.42 9.18
CA PHE A 118 13.36 8.66 10.37
C PHE A 118 13.64 9.53 11.60
N ALA A 119 13.48 10.86 11.53
CA ALA A 119 13.84 11.77 12.62
C ALA A 119 13.16 11.43 13.96
N SER A 120 11.91 10.95 13.91
CA SER A 120 11.11 10.57 15.08
C SER A 120 11.12 9.06 15.37
N TRP A 121 11.90 8.28 14.62
CA TRP A 121 11.94 6.82 14.76
C TRP A 121 13.03 6.39 15.77
N PRO A 122 12.87 5.23 16.44
CA PRO A 122 13.90 4.69 17.33
C PRO A 122 15.04 4.00 16.56
N VAL A 123 15.00 4.02 15.22
CA VAL A 123 15.93 3.41 14.29
C VAL A 123 16.25 4.40 13.18
N THR A 124 17.46 4.31 12.64
CA THR A 124 17.90 5.07 11.48
C THR A 124 17.53 4.37 10.18
N ARG A 125 17.54 5.11 9.07
CA ARG A 125 17.35 4.52 7.75
C ARG A 125 18.40 3.47 7.43
N LYS A 126 19.66 3.74 7.78
CA LYS A 126 20.80 2.83 7.56
C LYS A 126 20.59 1.47 8.24
N GLU A 127 19.99 1.45 9.43
CA GLU A 127 19.65 0.20 10.11
C GLU A 127 18.55 -0.59 9.39
N LEU A 128 17.67 0.06 8.62
CA LEU A 128 16.65 -0.62 7.81
C LEU A 128 17.11 -1.00 6.40
N GLU A 129 18.22 -0.47 5.88
CA GLU A 129 18.71 -0.78 4.52
C GLU A 129 18.84 -2.29 4.22
N PRO A 130 19.42 -3.13 5.11
CA PRO A 130 19.47 -4.57 4.88
C PRO A 130 18.08 -5.21 4.83
N HIS A 131 17.12 -4.66 5.57
CA HIS A 131 15.74 -5.15 5.59
C HIS A 131 14.98 -4.70 4.35
N TYR A 132 15.21 -3.50 3.84
CA TYR A 132 14.70 -3.05 2.56
C TYR A 132 15.18 -3.94 1.42
N GLN A 133 16.48 -4.27 1.39
CA GLN A 133 17.03 -5.18 0.38
C GLN A 133 16.38 -6.57 0.45
N ALA A 134 16.30 -7.16 1.64
CA ALA A 134 15.69 -8.48 1.82
C ALA A 134 14.21 -8.51 1.41
N VAL A 135 13.45 -7.44 1.67
CA VAL A 135 12.06 -7.33 1.23
C VAL A 135 11.98 -7.12 -0.28
N ALA A 136 12.86 -6.32 -0.88
CA ALA A 136 12.92 -6.15 -2.32
C ALA A 136 13.15 -7.49 -3.04
N ASP A 137 14.02 -8.33 -2.50
CA ASP A 137 14.29 -9.69 -3.01
C ASP A 137 13.08 -10.62 -2.85
N LEU A 138 12.32 -10.47 -1.75
CA LEU A 138 11.09 -11.22 -1.51
C LEU A 138 9.97 -10.84 -2.49
N ILE A 139 9.72 -9.54 -2.70
CA ILE A 139 8.54 -9.07 -3.43
C ILE A 139 8.78 -8.87 -4.93
N GLY A 140 10.04 -8.67 -5.33
CA GLY A 140 10.42 -8.31 -6.70
C GLY A 140 9.97 -6.89 -7.05
N ILE A 141 10.90 -5.95 -7.19
CA ILE A 141 10.61 -4.56 -7.52
C ILE A 141 11.01 -4.28 -8.95
N ALA A 142 10.00 -4.02 -9.80
CA ALA A 142 10.16 -3.53 -11.16
C ALA A 142 10.44 -2.03 -11.13
N GLY A 143 11.58 -1.66 -11.70
CA GLY A 143 12.05 -0.28 -11.78
C GLY A 143 13.39 -0.22 -12.51
N GLU A 144 13.95 0.98 -12.60
CA GLU A 144 15.26 1.21 -13.20
C GLU A 144 16.01 2.27 -12.40
N HIS A 145 17.32 2.36 -12.60
CA HIS A 145 18.12 3.43 -12.02
C HIS A 145 17.87 4.74 -12.79
N ASP A 146 17.41 5.77 -12.08
CA ASP A 146 17.11 7.09 -12.66
C ASP A 146 17.36 8.23 -11.64
N ARG A 147 16.94 9.46 -11.96
CA ARG A 147 17.11 10.64 -11.11
C ARG A 147 16.56 10.46 -9.69
N ILE A 148 15.55 9.61 -9.49
CA ILE A 148 15.04 9.32 -8.15
C ILE A 148 15.99 8.44 -7.36
N SER A 149 16.61 7.46 -8.01
CA SER A 149 17.64 6.62 -7.38
C SER A 149 18.79 7.49 -6.89
N ASP A 150 19.22 8.46 -7.70
CA ASP A 150 20.25 9.44 -7.33
C ASP A 150 19.81 10.31 -6.14
N PHE A 151 18.58 10.84 -6.19
CA PHE A 151 18.03 11.69 -5.12
C PHE A 151 17.89 10.95 -3.79
N LEU A 152 17.40 9.71 -3.82
CA LEU A 152 17.25 8.87 -2.63
C LEU A 152 18.58 8.22 -2.21
N GLY A 153 19.59 8.19 -3.07
CA GLY A 153 20.88 7.54 -2.83
C GLY A 153 20.81 6.01 -2.69
N LEU A 154 19.74 5.35 -3.16
CA LEU A 154 19.53 3.90 -3.05
C LEU A 154 18.77 3.35 -4.25
N GLU A 155 19.02 2.08 -4.57
CA GLU A 155 18.32 1.32 -5.61
C GLU A 155 17.94 -0.06 -5.05
N TYR A 156 16.65 -0.39 -5.12
CA TYR A 156 16.12 -1.68 -4.67
C TYR A 156 15.40 -2.44 -5.79
N SER A 157 15.33 -1.87 -6.99
CA SER A 157 14.74 -2.52 -8.16
C SER A 157 15.60 -3.71 -8.57
N ASN A 158 14.99 -4.87 -8.61
CA ASN A 158 15.63 -6.15 -8.98
C ASN A 158 14.83 -6.88 -10.07
N ARG A 159 13.92 -6.17 -10.72
CA ARG A 159 13.15 -6.60 -11.90
C ARG A 159 13.20 -5.48 -12.94
N ARG A 160 13.06 -5.84 -14.21
CA ARG A 160 12.98 -4.84 -15.29
C ARG A 160 11.76 -3.94 -15.06
N PRO A 161 11.83 -2.64 -15.41
CA PRO A 161 10.69 -1.75 -15.26
C PRO A 161 9.52 -2.25 -16.10
N VAL A 162 8.30 -2.01 -15.62
CA VAL A 162 7.10 -2.20 -16.45
C VAL A 162 7.20 -1.29 -17.68
N LYS A 163 6.65 -1.72 -18.81
CA LYS A 163 6.59 -0.90 -20.02
C LYS A 163 5.81 0.38 -19.72
N GLN A 164 6.53 1.49 -19.62
CA GLN A 164 5.97 2.82 -19.41
C GLN A 164 5.40 3.35 -20.74
N LEU A 165 4.20 3.95 -20.70
CA LEU A 165 3.63 4.58 -21.90
C LEU A 165 4.43 5.84 -22.27
N GLU A 166 4.56 6.11 -23.57
CA GLU A 166 5.41 7.19 -24.09
C GLU A 166 5.05 8.56 -23.50
N GLY A 167 3.75 8.81 -23.32
CA GLY A 167 3.25 10.05 -22.72
C GLY A 167 3.78 10.30 -21.30
N PHE A 168 4.04 9.27 -20.50
CA PHE A 168 4.67 9.43 -19.20
C PHE A 168 6.17 9.67 -19.32
N ARG A 169 6.86 8.94 -20.21
CA ARG A 169 8.30 9.09 -20.44
C ARG A 169 8.66 10.50 -20.87
N PHE A 170 7.91 11.07 -21.81
CA PHE A 170 8.11 12.45 -22.27
C PHE A 170 7.82 13.48 -21.17
N LEU A 171 6.79 13.27 -20.34
CA LEU A 171 6.49 14.13 -19.19
C LEU A 171 7.64 14.10 -18.18
N GLY A 172 8.11 12.91 -17.80
CA GLY A 172 9.23 12.74 -16.88
C GLY A 172 10.50 13.42 -17.38
N ASN A 173 10.82 13.26 -18.67
CA ASN A 173 11.96 13.93 -19.30
C ASN A 173 11.82 15.46 -19.30
N HIS A 174 10.62 15.99 -19.56
CA HIS A 174 10.38 17.44 -19.51
C HIS A 174 10.59 17.98 -18.09
N VAL A 175 10.01 17.31 -17.10
CA VAL A 175 10.12 17.68 -15.69
C VAL A 175 11.57 17.60 -15.22
N ASN A 176 12.33 16.56 -15.58
CA ASN A 176 13.74 16.47 -15.18
C ASN A 176 14.62 17.57 -15.80
N ARG A 177 14.22 18.17 -16.93
CA ARG A 177 14.93 19.30 -17.56
C ARG A 177 14.51 20.67 -17.03
N HIS A 178 13.24 20.84 -16.68
CA HIS A 178 12.64 22.14 -16.34
C HIS A 178 12.01 22.18 -14.94
N GLY A 179 12.31 21.18 -14.10
CA GLY A 179 11.69 20.95 -12.80
C GLY A 179 12.19 21.84 -11.68
N ASP A 180 13.06 22.81 -11.97
CA ASP A 180 13.47 23.83 -11.02
C ASP A 180 12.40 24.93 -10.97
N ALA A 181 11.45 24.79 -10.05
CA ALA A 181 10.31 25.70 -9.87
C ALA A 181 10.58 26.71 -8.74
N ASP A 182 9.58 27.51 -8.35
CA ASP A 182 9.80 28.58 -7.37
C ASP A 182 10.04 27.99 -5.96
N ASP A 183 9.22 27.02 -5.54
CA ASP A 183 9.25 26.43 -4.19
C ASP A 183 9.82 25.01 -4.15
N TYR A 184 9.89 24.36 -5.31
CA TYR A 184 10.23 22.95 -5.44
C TYR A 184 11.30 22.68 -6.49
N ILE A 185 12.11 21.66 -6.25
CA ILE A 185 12.83 20.94 -7.29
C ILE A 185 12.07 19.64 -7.54
N PHE A 186 11.62 19.45 -8.78
CA PHE A 186 10.90 18.26 -9.19
C PHE A 186 11.89 17.20 -9.67
N HIS A 187 11.78 16.02 -9.09
CA HIS A 187 12.47 14.81 -9.55
C HIS A 187 11.42 13.87 -10.11
N ALA A 188 11.57 13.47 -11.36
CA ALA A 188 10.70 12.49 -12.01
C ALA A 188 11.43 11.18 -12.26
N GLY A 189 10.73 10.07 -12.07
CA GLY A 189 11.27 8.73 -12.30
C GLY A 189 10.23 7.69 -12.69
N THR A 190 10.70 6.62 -13.29
CA THR A 190 9.89 5.44 -13.67
C THR A 190 9.37 4.76 -12.41
N SER A 191 8.09 4.39 -12.37
CA SER A 191 7.49 3.76 -11.18
C SER A 191 8.28 2.57 -10.64
N ARG A 192 8.43 2.49 -9.31
CA ARG A 192 8.92 1.30 -8.60
C ARG A 192 7.72 0.50 -8.12
N ASN A 193 7.44 -0.62 -8.77
CA ASN A 193 6.26 -1.43 -8.49
C ASN A 193 6.68 -2.85 -8.09
N ALA A 194 6.05 -3.40 -7.05
CA ALA A 194 6.15 -4.79 -6.64
C ALA A 194 5.42 -5.70 -7.64
N VAL A 195 6.02 -5.84 -8.83
CA VAL A 195 5.45 -6.52 -9.99
C VAL A 195 6.49 -7.43 -10.59
N ASP A 196 6.09 -8.67 -10.84
CA ASP A 196 6.92 -9.62 -11.55
C ASP A 196 6.96 -9.31 -13.06
N THR A 197 8.16 -9.13 -13.58
CA THR A 197 8.44 -8.82 -14.99
C THR A 197 9.53 -9.72 -15.58
N LEU A 198 9.88 -10.84 -14.90
CA LEU A 198 10.85 -11.81 -15.42
C LEU A 198 10.26 -12.55 -16.62
N SER A 199 11.01 -12.69 -17.72
CA SER A 199 10.52 -13.29 -18.97
C SER A 199 10.05 -14.74 -18.79
N ASP A 200 10.72 -15.49 -17.92
CA ASP A 200 10.50 -16.94 -17.77
C ASP A 200 9.56 -17.26 -16.61
N SER A 201 8.99 -16.24 -15.96
CA SER A 201 8.08 -16.43 -14.84
C SER A 201 6.64 -16.64 -15.30
N LEU A 202 5.97 -17.64 -14.72
CA LEU A 202 4.54 -17.90 -14.95
C LEU A 202 3.65 -16.75 -14.45
N THR A 203 4.13 -15.96 -13.49
CA THR A 203 3.43 -14.81 -12.94
C THR A 203 3.84 -13.50 -13.60
N SER A 204 4.65 -13.52 -14.66
CA SER A 204 5.11 -12.30 -15.34
C SER A 204 3.94 -11.47 -15.87
N CYS A 205 4.04 -10.15 -15.70
CA CYS A 205 3.05 -9.19 -16.16
C CYS A 205 2.96 -9.19 -17.69
N ILE A 206 1.74 -9.35 -18.20
CA ILE A 206 1.43 -9.35 -19.64
C ILE A 206 0.83 -8.02 -20.13
N HIS A 207 0.87 -6.97 -19.29
CA HIS A 207 0.38 -5.62 -19.64
C HIS A 207 -1.07 -5.59 -20.15
N CYS A 208 -1.98 -6.36 -19.54
CA CYS A 208 -3.39 -6.42 -19.96
C CYS A 208 -4.25 -5.24 -19.50
N GLY A 209 -3.75 -4.33 -18.65
CA GLY A 209 -4.50 -3.18 -18.16
C GLY A 209 -5.52 -3.44 -17.04
N GLU A 210 -5.78 -4.69 -16.67
CA GLU A 210 -6.84 -5.09 -15.72
C GLU A 210 -6.49 -4.88 -14.24
N CYS A 211 -5.40 -4.17 -13.96
CA CYS A 211 -4.80 -4.06 -12.64
C CYS A 211 -5.74 -3.51 -11.55
N MET A 212 -6.76 -2.73 -11.94
CA MET A 212 -7.76 -2.14 -11.04
C MET A 212 -8.94 -3.09 -10.73
N ALA A 213 -9.18 -4.08 -11.59
CA ALA A 213 -10.20 -5.10 -11.38
C ALA A 213 -9.65 -6.35 -10.66
N GLY A 214 -8.36 -6.64 -10.80
CA GLY A 214 -7.69 -7.80 -10.22
C GLY A 214 -6.72 -8.42 -11.23
N CYS A 215 -5.52 -8.79 -10.80
CA CYS A 215 -4.48 -9.31 -11.70
C CYS A 215 -4.60 -10.82 -11.85
N LEU A 216 -5.07 -11.31 -13.01
CA LEU A 216 -5.25 -12.74 -13.23
C LEU A 216 -3.94 -13.55 -13.14
N ARG A 217 -2.82 -12.94 -13.52
CA ARG A 217 -1.49 -13.56 -13.52
C ARG A 217 -0.83 -13.58 -12.14
N ASP A 218 -1.47 -13.00 -11.11
CA ASP A 218 -0.85 -12.75 -9.80
C ASP A 218 0.51 -12.03 -9.92
N SER A 219 0.68 -11.17 -10.96
CA SER A 219 1.93 -10.47 -11.23
C SER A 219 2.22 -9.36 -10.21
N ILE A 220 1.18 -8.73 -9.68
CA ILE A 220 1.31 -7.74 -8.61
C ILE A 220 1.45 -8.52 -7.31
N TYR A 221 2.49 -8.24 -6.54
CA TYR A 221 2.76 -8.94 -5.30
C TYR A 221 1.55 -8.90 -4.34
N SER A 222 1.27 -10.05 -3.73
CA SER A 222 0.35 -10.19 -2.60
C SER A 222 0.99 -11.07 -1.53
N SER A 223 0.92 -10.65 -0.26
CA SER A 223 1.46 -11.40 0.87
C SER A 223 0.77 -12.75 1.07
N LYS A 224 -0.46 -12.91 0.56
CA LYS A 224 -1.15 -14.21 0.45
C LYS A 224 -0.23 -15.24 -0.19
N ASN A 225 0.41 -14.90 -1.29
CA ASN A 225 1.22 -15.84 -2.07
C ASN A 225 2.51 -16.21 -1.32
N THR A 226 3.06 -15.30 -0.51
CA THR A 226 4.20 -15.61 0.36
C THR A 226 3.77 -16.56 1.48
N LEU A 227 2.78 -16.18 2.28
CA LEU A 227 2.38 -16.94 3.48
C LEU A 227 1.79 -18.30 3.11
N LYS A 228 1.01 -18.37 2.03
CA LYS A 228 0.41 -19.62 1.55
C LYS A 228 1.45 -20.69 1.21
N LYS A 229 2.62 -20.31 0.69
CA LYS A 229 3.71 -21.27 0.40
C LYS A 229 4.17 -22.00 1.66
N TYR A 230 4.36 -21.28 2.76
CA TYR A 230 4.78 -21.86 4.04
C TYR A 230 3.68 -22.74 4.65
N ILE A 231 2.43 -22.31 4.54
CA ILE A 231 1.26 -23.06 5.05
C ILE A 231 1.05 -24.35 4.25
N ASP A 232 1.12 -24.30 2.92
CA ASP A 232 0.93 -25.47 2.05
C ASP A 232 2.06 -26.52 2.26
N ARG A 233 3.27 -26.07 2.61
CA ARG A 233 4.40 -26.94 2.99
C ARG A 233 4.34 -27.45 4.42
N LYS A 234 3.34 -27.04 5.21
CA LYS A 234 3.17 -27.35 6.63
C LYS A 234 4.33 -26.87 7.52
N GLU A 235 5.07 -25.86 7.06
CA GLU A 235 6.11 -25.18 7.84
C GLU A 235 5.49 -24.18 8.84
N VAL A 236 4.25 -23.76 8.58
CA VAL A 236 3.51 -22.79 9.39
C VAL A 236 2.10 -23.30 9.62
N ARG A 237 1.61 -23.23 10.86
CA ARG A 237 0.22 -23.53 11.21
C ARG A 237 -0.65 -22.32 10.92
N PHE A 238 -1.75 -22.53 10.19
CA PHE A 238 -2.72 -21.47 9.91
C PHE A 238 -3.97 -21.63 10.78
N VAL A 239 -4.37 -20.55 11.44
CA VAL A 239 -5.63 -20.46 12.19
C VAL A 239 -6.54 -19.45 11.48
N PRO A 240 -7.64 -19.90 10.84
CA PRO A 240 -8.52 -19.09 9.98
C PRO A 240 -9.46 -18.16 10.78
N ARG A 241 -8.96 -17.49 11.82
CA ARG A 241 -9.75 -16.64 12.71
C ARG A 241 -8.96 -15.40 13.13
N ASN A 242 -9.68 -14.28 13.25
CA ASN A 242 -9.12 -13.05 13.78
C ASN A 242 -8.93 -13.16 15.30
N VAL A 243 -7.93 -12.43 15.78
CA VAL A 243 -7.65 -12.29 17.21
C VAL A 243 -8.51 -11.19 17.79
N LYS A 244 -9.14 -11.48 18.94
CA LYS A 244 -9.91 -10.53 19.72
C LYS A 244 -8.98 -9.71 20.62
N GLU A 245 -8.22 -10.39 21.47
CA GLU A 245 -7.36 -9.74 22.47
C GLU A 245 -6.17 -10.64 22.82
N ILE A 246 -5.21 -10.05 23.51
CA ILE A 246 -4.06 -10.73 24.07
C ILE A 246 -4.04 -10.47 25.57
N ARG A 247 -3.87 -11.52 26.37
CA ARG A 247 -3.67 -11.42 27.81
C ARG A 247 -2.29 -11.93 28.16
N VAL A 248 -1.63 -11.36 29.16
CA VAL A 248 -0.36 -11.91 29.66
C VAL A 248 -0.65 -12.79 30.86
N LYS A 249 -0.31 -14.08 30.76
CA LYS A 249 -0.39 -15.03 31.88
C LYS A 249 1.03 -15.40 32.33
N GLY A 250 1.41 -14.95 33.53
CA GLY A 250 2.80 -15.03 33.98
C GLY A 250 3.69 -14.15 33.12
N ASN A 251 4.55 -14.76 32.30
CA ASN A 251 5.43 -14.05 31.36
C ASN A 251 5.20 -14.49 29.90
N LYS A 252 4.04 -15.08 29.59
CA LYS A 252 3.70 -15.50 28.23
C LYS A 252 2.41 -14.85 27.75
N PRO A 253 2.36 -14.34 26.50
CA PRO A 253 1.13 -13.89 25.90
C PRO A 253 0.21 -15.07 25.56
N GLU A 254 -1.05 -14.95 25.97
CA GLU A 254 -2.18 -15.80 25.63
C GLU A 254 -3.02 -15.08 24.58
N VAL A 255 -3.09 -15.65 23.37
CA VAL A 255 -3.87 -15.13 22.25
C VAL A 255 -5.29 -15.65 22.36
N HIS A 256 -6.28 -14.75 22.37
CA HIS A 256 -7.71 -15.10 22.33
C HIS A 256 -8.31 -14.76 20.98
N ALA A 257 -8.69 -15.77 20.20
CA ALA A 257 -9.35 -15.59 18.92
C ALA A 257 -10.88 -15.40 19.07
N MET A 258 -11.50 -14.84 18.03
CA MET A 258 -12.94 -14.53 18.02
C MET A 258 -13.86 -15.76 18.16
N ASN A 259 -13.37 -16.97 17.89
CA ASN A 259 -14.10 -18.22 18.06
C ASN A 259 -13.92 -18.85 19.46
N GLY A 260 -13.25 -18.17 20.38
CA GLY A 260 -12.91 -18.69 21.71
C GLY A 260 -11.63 -19.53 21.76
N HIS A 261 -10.98 -19.81 20.62
CA HIS A 261 -9.65 -20.46 20.62
C HIS A 261 -8.68 -19.61 21.43
N THR A 262 -7.99 -20.27 22.36
CA THR A 262 -7.07 -19.62 23.28
C THR A 262 -5.79 -20.42 23.35
N GLU A 263 -4.64 -19.76 23.23
CA GLU A 263 -3.35 -20.45 23.20
C GLU A 263 -2.20 -19.55 23.66
N LEU A 264 -1.24 -20.15 24.39
CA LEU A 264 -0.04 -19.48 24.87
C LEU A 264 1.08 -19.53 23.83
N PHE A 265 1.80 -18.42 23.72
CA PHE A 265 2.95 -18.25 22.84
C PHE A 265 4.14 -17.72 23.64
N ASP A 266 5.35 -17.92 23.14
CA ASP A 266 6.55 -17.30 23.68
C ASP A 266 6.69 -15.87 23.18
N LYS A 267 6.32 -15.59 21.92
CA LYS A 267 6.29 -14.25 21.33
C LYS A 267 5.09 -14.09 20.40
N VAL A 268 4.50 -12.88 20.39
CA VAL A 268 3.40 -12.51 19.48
C VAL A 268 3.79 -11.28 18.68
N PHE A 269 3.62 -11.35 17.35
CA PHE A 269 3.80 -10.22 16.44
C PHE A 269 2.45 -9.74 15.90
N LEU A 270 2.07 -8.51 16.25
CA LEU A 270 0.86 -7.84 15.76
C LEU A 270 1.12 -7.27 14.35
N CYS A 271 0.45 -7.87 13.37
CA CYS A 271 0.52 -7.57 11.93
C CYS A 271 -0.89 -7.37 11.32
N ALA A 272 -1.88 -6.99 12.13
CA ALA A 272 -3.29 -6.93 11.72
C ALA A 272 -3.62 -5.64 10.94
N GLY A 273 -2.65 -4.72 10.83
CA GLY A 273 -2.83 -3.41 10.23
C GLY A 273 -3.29 -2.39 11.28
N CYS A 274 -3.03 -1.10 11.01
CA CYS A 274 -3.17 -0.02 12.00
C CYS A 274 -4.48 -0.07 12.80
N ALA A 275 -5.63 -0.11 12.13
CA ALA A 275 -6.92 -0.12 12.80
C ALA A 275 -7.16 -1.39 13.63
N SER A 276 -6.99 -2.58 13.06
CA SER A 276 -7.28 -3.83 13.77
C SER A 276 -6.27 -4.13 14.88
N THR A 277 -4.98 -3.79 14.70
CA THR A 277 -3.98 -3.85 15.78
C THR A 277 -4.34 -2.87 16.90
N THR A 278 -4.83 -1.67 16.58
CA THR A 278 -5.32 -0.71 17.57
C THR A 278 -6.49 -1.28 18.36
N GLU A 279 -7.45 -1.92 17.69
CA GLU A 279 -8.61 -2.55 18.33
C GLU A 279 -8.19 -3.66 19.30
N ILE A 280 -7.28 -4.54 18.88
CA ILE A 280 -6.72 -5.61 19.72
C ILE A 280 -6.05 -5.00 20.96
N LEU A 281 -5.22 -3.97 20.79
CA LEU A 281 -4.47 -3.37 21.90
C LEU A 281 -5.36 -2.58 22.86
N MET A 282 -6.30 -1.77 22.36
CA MET A 282 -7.25 -1.04 23.20
C MET A 282 -8.06 -1.99 24.09
N ARG A 283 -8.52 -3.11 23.51
CA ARG A 283 -9.21 -4.17 24.26
C ARG A 283 -8.28 -4.85 25.28
N SER A 284 -7.06 -5.23 24.87
CA SER A 284 -6.09 -5.96 25.70
C SER A 284 -5.58 -5.13 26.89
N LEU A 285 -5.37 -3.84 26.67
CA LEU A 285 -4.81 -2.90 27.66
C LEU A 285 -5.88 -2.13 28.44
N ARG A 286 -7.17 -2.31 28.09
CA ARG A 286 -8.31 -1.58 28.66
C ARG A 286 -8.18 -0.06 28.50
N ILE A 287 -7.85 0.36 27.29
CA ILE A 287 -7.72 1.77 26.91
C ILE A 287 -8.97 2.14 26.11
N ASP A 288 -9.77 3.06 26.64
CA ASP A 288 -11.01 3.50 25.99
C ASP A 288 -10.81 4.71 25.07
N THR A 289 -9.79 5.54 25.31
CA THR A 289 -9.51 6.77 24.54
C THR A 289 -8.02 7.09 24.55
N GLY A 290 -7.57 7.95 23.63
CA GLY A 290 -6.20 8.49 23.62
C GLY A 290 -5.42 8.28 22.32
N PRO A 291 -5.46 7.09 21.69
CA PRO A 291 -4.79 6.87 20.42
C PRO A 291 -5.25 7.83 19.31
N VAL A 292 -4.32 8.27 18.47
CA VAL A 292 -4.60 9.14 17.32
C VAL A 292 -4.17 8.44 16.04
N MET A 293 -5.12 8.20 15.14
CA MET A 293 -4.81 7.63 13.83
C MET A 293 -4.58 8.74 12.81
N GLN A 294 -3.57 8.57 11.97
CA GLN A 294 -3.27 9.47 10.85
C GLN A 294 -3.51 8.80 9.50
N ASP A 295 -3.99 9.58 8.52
CA ASP A 295 -4.16 9.18 7.12
C ASP A 295 -3.77 10.35 6.21
N ASN A 296 -2.86 10.14 5.25
CA ASN A 296 -2.47 11.18 4.31
C ASN A 296 -3.65 11.63 3.47
N VAL A 297 -3.62 12.91 3.12
CA VAL A 297 -4.57 13.48 2.17
C VAL A 297 -4.09 13.16 0.78
N VAL A 298 -5.03 12.75 -0.06
CA VAL A 298 -4.74 12.46 -1.46
C VAL A 298 -5.65 13.25 -2.36
N TYR A 299 -5.05 14.02 -3.27
CA TYR A 299 -5.77 14.69 -4.33
C TYR A 299 -5.52 14.00 -5.66
N GLN A 300 -6.54 13.97 -6.52
CA GLN A 300 -6.46 13.47 -7.88
C GLN A 300 -6.80 14.58 -8.87
N LEU A 301 -6.00 14.72 -9.91
CA LEU A 301 -6.22 15.70 -10.97
C LEU A 301 -5.69 15.21 -12.32
N PRO A 302 -6.31 15.63 -13.43
CA PRO A 302 -5.88 15.25 -14.75
C PRO A 302 -4.73 16.14 -15.24
N ILE A 303 -3.79 15.54 -15.97
CA ILE A 303 -2.83 16.22 -16.84
C ILE A 303 -3.13 15.76 -18.28
N ILE A 304 -3.36 16.73 -19.16
CA ILE A 304 -3.69 16.50 -20.56
C ILE A 304 -2.43 16.54 -21.39
N ASN A 305 -2.13 15.44 -22.09
CA ASN A 305 -1.06 15.35 -23.09
C ASN A 305 -1.60 15.72 -24.49
N LEU A 306 -1.21 16.88 -24.97
CA LEU A 306 -1.58 17.43 -26.27
C LEU A 306 -0.61 16.98 -27.40
N SER A 307 0.45 16.23 -27.09
CA SER A 307 1.45 15.82 -28.08
C SER A 307 0.93 14.74 -29.04
N GLY A 308 1.39 14.71 -30.30
CA GLY A 308 0.99 13.66 -31.26
C GLY A 308 1.50 12.25 -30.94
N HIS A 309 2.43 12.13 -29.99
CA HIS A 309 3.12 10.88 -29.64
C HIS A 309 2.23 10.00 -28.77
N GLY A 310 1.96 8.79 -29.23
CA GLY A 310 1.22 7.78 -28.49
C GLY A 310 1.77 6.40 -28.84
N ASP A 311 1.56 5.44 -27.96
CA ASP A 311 2.14 4.11 -28.12
C ASP A 311 1.65 3.40 -29.40
N GLN A 312 2.56 2.71 -30.08
CA GLN A 312 2.24 1.94 -31.29
C GLN A 312 1.32 0.75 -31.00
N LYS A 313 1.46 0.15 -29.81
CA LYS A 313 0.60 -0.93 -29.32
C LYS A 313 -0.28 -0.42 -28.19
N LYS A 314 -1.46 0.08 -28.55
CA LYS A 314 -2.42 0.67 -27.59
C LYS A 314 -3.16 -0.36 -26.75
N ASP A 315 -2.96 -1.64 -26.97
CA ASP A 315 -3.70 -2.69 -26.27
C ASP A 315 -2.89 -3.27 -25.08
N GLU A 316 -1.60 -2.96 -25.02
CA GLU A 316 -0.67 -3.44 -24.00
C GLU A 316 -0.24 -2.27 -23.09
N TYR A 317 -0.73 -2.23 -21.85
CA TYR A 317 -0.31 -1.25 -20.85
C TYR A 317 -0.39 -1.78 -19.40
N PHE A 318 0.39 -1.17 -18.52
CA PHE A 318 0.28 -1.39 -17.09
C PHE A 318 -0.70 -0.38 -16.47
N GLY A 319 -1.75 -0.87 -15.81
CA GLY A 319 -2.87 -0.04 -15.35
C GLY A 319 -2.67 0.69 -14.01
N LEU A 320 -1.49 0.62 -13.38
CA LEU A 320 -1.20 1.33 -12.13
C LEU A 320 -0.17 2.45 -12.38
N THR A 321 0.60 2.82 -11.35
CA THR A 321 1.57 3.91 -11.44
C THR A 321 2.62 3.60 -12.52
N ASN A 322 2.77 4.51 -13.49
CA ASN A 322 3.74 4.42 -14.58
C ASN A 322 4.92 5.39 -14.39
N LEU A 323 4.66 6.53 -13.76
CA LEU A 323 5.61 7.60 -13.49
C LEU A 323 5.29 8.17 -12.12
N PHE A 324 6.30 8.69 -11.42
CA PHE A 324 6.06 9.44 -10.21
C PHE A 324 7.04 10.60 -10.06
N PHE A 325 6.62 11.59 -9.29
CA PHE A 325 7.46 12.72 -8.89
C PHE A 325 7.71 12.69 -7.39
N LEU A 326 8.93 13.08 -7.00
CA LEU A 326 9.25 13.55 -5.67
C LEU A 326 9.56 15.05 -5.76
N LEU A 327 8.92 15.83 -4.91
CA LEU A 327 9.05 17.28 -4.90
C LEU A 327 9.89 17.68 -3.69
N GLU A 328 11.15 18.00 -3.95
CA GLU A 328 12.09 18.48 -2.94
C GLU A 328 11.78 19.95 -2.62
N PRO A 329 11.44 20.29 -1.37
CA PRO A 329 11.18 21.66 -0.99
C PRO A 329 12.48 22.47 -0.90
N LYS A 330 12.47 23.71 -1.42
CA LYS A 330 13.62 24.62 -1.34
C LYS A 330 13.79 25.29 0.02
N THR A 331 12.72 25.35 0.80
CA THR A 331 12.68 25.96 2.14
C THR A 331 12.02 25.02 3.14
N ALA A 332 12.30 25.22 4.43
CA ALA A 332 11.82 24.32 5.48
C ALA A 332 10.31 24.45 5.78
N ASP A 333 9.67 25.54 5.36
CA ASP A 333 8.23 25.79 5.53
C ASP A 333 7.38 25.17 4.41
N VAL A 334 8.03 24.65 3.37
CA VAL A 334 7.38 23.97 2.25
C VAL A 334 7.44 22.45 2.48
N PRO A 335 6.30 21.74 2.41
CA PRO A 335 6.28 20.31 2.66
C PRO A 335 6.84 19.51 1.48
N PHE A 336 7.41 18.35 1.75
CA PHE A 336 7.76 17.37 0.72
C PHE A 336 6.52 16.66 0.20
N LEU A 337 6.45 16.41 -1.12
CA LEU A 337 5.30 15.77 -1.74
C LEU A 337 5.71 14.61 -2.66
N GLN A 338 4.82 13.62 -2.76
CA GLN A 338 4.91 12.55 -3.75
C GLN A 338 3.72 12.63 -4.69
N VAL A 339 3.95 12.45 -5.98
CA VAL A 339 2.88 12.39 -7.00
C VAL A 339 3.03 11.12 -7.81
N GLN A 340 1.99 10.29 -7.85
CA GLN A 340 1.95 9.09 -8.68
C GLN A 340 1.05 9.31 -9.90
N PHE A 341 1.51 8.92 -11.09
CA PHE A 341 0.79 9.12 -12.34
C PHE A 341 0.28 7.80 -12.89
N TYR A 342 -1.04 7.75 -13.12
CA TYR A 342 -1.77 6.62 -13.65
C TYR A 342 -2.28 6.91 -15.06
N PRO A 343 -2.34 5.91 -15.96
CA PRO A 343 -3.00 6.07 -17.25
C PRO A 343 -4.50 6.23 -17.10
N ASN A 344 -5.16 6.73 -18.13
CA ASN A 344 -6.62 6.67 -18.20
C ASN A 344 -7.08 5.24 -18.50
N VAL A 345 -7.16 4.43 -17.43
CA VAL A 345 -7.40 2.99 -17.45
C VAL A 345 -8.78 2.61 -18.03
N ASP A 346 -8.84 1.45 -18.68
CA ASP A 346 -10.08 0.88 -19.23
C ASP A 346 -11.13 0.63 -18.15
N TYR A 347 -10.67 0.37 -16.93
CA TYR A 347 -11.50 0.17 -15.74
C TYR A 347 -12.54 1.28 -15.53
N LEU A 348 -12.18 2.54 -15.81
CA LEU A 348 -13.08 3.67 -15.65
C LEU A 348 -14.23 3.64 -16.66
N LEU A 349 -13.95 3.39 -17.94
CA LEU A 349 -15.00 3.36 -18.96
C LEU A 349 -15.82 2.06 -18.92
N ARG A 350 -15.18 0.91 -18.69
CA ARG A 350 -15.85 -0.41 -18.66
C ARG A 350 -16.90 -0.54 -17.55
N THR A 351 -16.74 0.20 -16.46
CA THR A 351 -17.74 0.24 -15.38
C THR A 351 -18.93 1.13 -15.72
N LEU A 352 -18.80 2.04 -16.69
CA LEU A 352 -19.88 2.92 -17.15
C LEU A 352 -20.67 2.31 -18.30
N VAL A 353 -19.99 1.77 -19.31
CA VAL A 353 -20.65 1.36 -20.57
C VAL A 353 -21.31 -0.02 -20.49
N PRO A 354 -22.41 -0.28 -21.23
CA PRO A 354 -22.95 -1.63 -21.37
C PRO A 354 -21.96 -2.59 -22.04
N ARG A 355 -22.00 -3.87 -21.64
CA ARG A 355 -21.13 -4.94 -22.17
C ARG A 355 -21.03 -4.96 -23.68
N TRP A 356 -22.17 -4.93 -24.37
CA TRP A 356 -22.26 -5.02 -25.83
C TRP A 356 -21.57 -3.85 -26.57
N SER A 357 -21.38 -2.72 -25.89
CA SER A 357 -20.80 -1.51 -26.49
C SER A 357 -19.29 -1.38 -26.29
N TRP A 358 -18.68 -2.18 -25.41
CA TRP A 358 -17.26 -2.07 -25.07
C TRP A 358 -16.35 -2.14 -26.31
N ASN A 359 -16.59 -3.10 -27.20
CA ASN A 359 -15.78 -3.28 -28.40
C ASN A 359 -15.88 -2.10 -29.38
N LEU A 360 -16.96 -1.30 -29.32
CA LEU A 360 -17.12 -0.09 -30.13
C LEU A 360 -16.36 1.10 -29.52
N VAL A 361 -16.41 1.25 -28.19
CA VAL A 361 -15.83 2.41 -27.49
C VAL A 361 -14.38 2.20 -27.06
N ARG A 362 -13.87 0.96 -27.08
CA ARG A 362 -12.49 0.62 -26.70
C ARG A 362 -11.45 1.36 -27.54
N TYR A 363 -11.63 1.43 -28.86
CA TYR A 363 -10.66 2.08 -29.76
C TYR A 363 -10.48 3.59 -29.50
N PRO A 364 -11.55 4.42 -29.43
CA PRO A 364 -11.38 5.83 -29.06
C PRO A 364 -10.88 6.00 -27.61
N TRP A 365 -11.25 5.09 -26.70
CA TRP A 365 -10.76 5.12 -25.31
C TRP A 365 -9.26 4.85 -25.20
N GLN A 366 -8.75 3.87 -25.96
CA GLN A 366 -7.33 3.59 -26.09
C GLN A 366 -6.54 4.81 -26.58
N TRP A 367 -7.10 5.59 -27.51
CA TRP A 367 -6.49 6.85 -27.94
C TRP A 367 -6.43 7.88 -26.80
N LEU A 368 -7.44 7.92 -25.93
CA LEU A 368 -7.49 8.82 -24.78
C LEU A 368 -6.55 8.38 -23.63
N ARG A 369 -6.12 7.11 -23.60
CA ARG A 369 -5.30 6.54 -22.52
C ARG A 369 -4.03 7.33 -22.24
N ASP A 370 -3.32 7.69 -23.30
CA ASP A 370 -2.05 8.42 -23.23
C ASP A 370 -2.25 9.95 -23.27
N ARG A 371 -3.51 10.39 -23.32
CA ARG A 371 -3.93 11.80 -23.39
C ARG A 371 -4.34 12.36 -22.06
N ILE A 372 -4.91 11.53 -21.18
CA ILE A 372 -5.30 11.93 -19.83
C ILE A 372 -4.46 11.10 -18.84
N LEU A 373 -3.58 11.79 -18.14
CA LEU A 373 -2.70 11.22 -17.13
C LEU A 373 -3.27 11.64 -15.77
N TRP A 374 -3.63 10.67 -14.93
CA TRP A 374 -4.20 10.96 -13.62
C TRP A 374 -3.07 11.11 -12.59
N ALA A 375 -2.84 12.34 -12.15
CA ALA A 375 -1.91 12.65 -11.07
C ALA A 375 -2.60 12.43 -9.72
N ARG A 376 -2.02 11.56 -8.90
CA ARG A 376 -2.42 11.28 -7.52
C ARG A 376 -1.37 11.85 -6.57
N VAL A 377 -1.70 12.96 -5.92
CA VAL A 377 -0.81 13.76 -5.07
C VAL A 377 -0.99 13.32 -3.62
N TYR A 378 0.07 12.85 -2.99
CA TYR A 378 0.12 12.51 -1.56
C TYR A 378 0.68 13.71 -0.80
N MET A 379 -0.12 14.23 0.13
CA MET A 379 0.23 15.39 0.95
C MET A 379 1.06 14.99 2.17
N ASP A 380 1.79 15.97 2.70
CA ASP A 380 2.60 15.83 3.91
C ASP A 380 1.78 15.55 5.16
N THR A 381 2.44 14.95 6.16
CA THR A 381 1.88 14.67 7.48
C THR A 381 1.29 15.93 8.13
N SER A 382 1.85 17.12 7.86
CA SER A 382 1.29 18.39 8.34
C SER A 382 -0.14 18.65 7.85
N ASP A 383 -0.50 18.10 6.69
CA ASP A 383 -1.84 18.18 6.11
C ASP A 383 -2.68 16.92 6.37
N SER A 384 -2.12 15.86 6.97
CA SER A 384 -2.83 14.59 7.17
C SER A 384 -4.08 14.74 8.03
N TYR A 385 -5.07 13.89 7.73
CA TYR A 385 -6.19 13.72 8.63
C TYR A 385 -5.72 13.15 9.97
N ARG A 386 -6.34 13.63 11.04
CA ARG A 386 -6.13 13.14 12.40
C ARG A 386 -7.47 12.66 12.96
N TYR A 387 -7.49 11.43 13.43
CA TYR A 387 -8.68 10.80 13.99
C TYR A 387 -8.40 10.42 15.43
N LEU A 388 -9.09 11.06 16.37
CA LEU A 388 -9.13 10.60 17.75
C LEU A 388 -9.87 9.27 17.80
N VAL A 389 -9.20 8.24 18.30
CA VAL A 389 -9.74 6.90 18.40
C VAL A 389 -10.26 6.67 19.82
N SER A 390 -11.49 6.19 19.90
CA SER A 390 -12.09 5.70 21.14
C SER A 390 -12.61 4.28 20.94
N PHE A 391 -12.74 3.55 22.03
CA PHE A 391 -13.25 2.18 22.05
C PHE A 391 -14.53 2.16 22.88
N GLN A 392 -15.64 1.81 22.23
CA GLN A 392 -16.98 1.85 22.83
C GLN A 392 -17.76 0.64 22.31
N ASP A 393 -18.54 -0.05 23.14
CA ASP A 393 -19.33 -1.22 22.74
C ASP A 393 -18.54 -2.30 21.96
N ASP A 394 -17.29 -2.58 22.37
CA ASP A 394 -16.39 -3.56 21.73
C ASP A 394 -15.99 -3.20 20.27
N ARG A 395 -16.06 -1.92 19.88
CA ARG A 395 -15.69 -1.41 18.55
C ARG A 395 -14.91 -0.09 18.60
N LEU A 396 -14.13 0.18 17.55
CA LEU A 396 -13.48 1.47 17.35
C LEU A 396 -14.50 2.54 16.90
N VAL A 397 -14.38 3.72 17.47
CA VAL A 397 -15.12 4.93 17.10
C VAL A 397 -14.12 6.04 16.83
N PHE A 398 -14.26 6.68 15.67
CA PHE A 398 -13.34 7.69 15.17
C PHE A 398 -13.99 9.07 15.17
N LYS A 399 -13.27 10.07 15.70
CA LYS A 399 -13.64 11.48 15.60
C LYS A 399 -12.55 12.24 14.85
N GLU A 400 -12.92 12.88 13.76
CA GLU A 400 -12.02 13.75 12.99
C GLU A 400 -11.66 15.00 13.80
N GLU A 401 -10.36 15.26 13.97
CA GLU A 401 -9.81 16.39 14.74
C GLU A 401 -9.37 17.55 13.83
N ASN A 402 -8.93 17.26 12.60
CA ASN A 402 -8.44 18.26 11.67
C ASN A 402 -8.93 18.00 10.23
N ILE A 403 -9.32 19.07 9.55
CA ILE A 403 -9.59 19.09 8.12
C ILE A 403 -8.36 19.71 7.41
N PRO A 404 -7.72 18.97 6.51
CA PRO A 404 -6.55 19.42 5.77
C PRO A 404 -6.70 20.79 5.11
N GLY A 405 -5.68 21.63 5.24
CA GLY A 405 -5.60 22.91 4.55
C GLY A 405 -5.38 22.75 3.04
N ARG A 406 -5.86 23.69 2.23
CA ARG A 406 -5.62 23.69 0.76
C ARG A 406 -4.36 24.42 0.33
N LYS A 407 -3.63 25.05 1.27
CA LYS A 407 -2.47 25.91 0.96
C LYS A 407 -1.41 25.15 0.17
N ASN A 408 -1.01 23.98 0.65
CA ASN A 408 0.06 23.18 0.04
C ASN A 408 -0.37 22.57 -1.30
N LEU A 409 -1.66 22.26 -1.46
CA LEU A 409 -2.21 21.86 -2.77
C LEU A 409 -2.12 23.00 -3.79
N THR A 410 -2.48 24.23 -3.41
CA THR A 410 -2.37 25.39 -4.30
C THR A 410 -0.91 25.61 -4.71
N LEU A 411 0.00 25.60 -3.72
CA LEU A 411 1.45 25.71 -3.94
C LEU A 411 1.95 24.68 -4.95
N PHE A 412 1.57 23.41 -4.77
CA PHE A 412 1.86 22.33 -5.70
C PHE A 412 1.34 22.62 -7.11
N THR A 413 0.05 22.99 -7.24
CA THR A 413 -0.55 23.20 -8.57
C THR A 413 0.09 24.37 -9.32
N ASP A 414 0.48 25.44 -8.62
CA ASP A 414 1.09 26.61 -9.27
C ASP A 414 2.51 26.31 -9.75
N ASN A 415 3.30 25.61 -8.93
CA ASN A 415 4.63 25.14 -9.32
C ASN A 415 4.54 24.13 -10.49
N LEU A 416 3.59 23.19 -10.46
CA LEU A 416 3.42 22.25 -11.56
C LEU A 416 3.03 22.97 -12.85
N ARG A 417 2.07 23.91 -12.82
CA ARG A 417 1.72 24.71 -14.02
C ARG A 417 2.93 25.43 -14.60
N ARG A 418 3.81 25.95 -13.73
CA ARG A 418 5.05 26.61 -14.15
C ARG A 418 6.00 25.64 -14.85
N VAL A 419 6.25 24.47 -14.25
CA VAL A 419 7.10 23.43 -14.83
C VAL A 419 6.56 22.95 -16.18
N LEU A 420 5.24 22.87 -16.34
CA LEU A 420 4.61 22.44 -17.60
C LEU A 420 4.58 23.54 -18.70
N ARG A 421 4.96 24.80 -18.42
CA ARG A 421 4.99 25.86 -19.45
C ARG A 421 5.97 25.49 -20.57
N GLY A 422 5.56 25.74 -21.81
CA GLY A 422 6.34 25.39 -23.00
C GLY A 422 6.38 23.89 -23.32
N SER A 423 5.73 23.05 -22.51
CA SER A 423 5.53 21.63 -22.82
C SER A 423 4.23 21.41 -23.61
N MET A 424 4.03 20.19 -24.10
CA MET A 424 2.76 19.73 -24.68
C MET A 424 1.80 19.19 -23.61
N TYR A 425 2.08 19.40 -22.32
CA TYR A 425 1.24 18.96 -21.22
C TYR A 425 0.52 20.15 -20.60
N TYR A 426 -0.76 19.96 -20.31
CA TYR A 426 -1.62 20.98 -19.74
C TYR A 426 -2.34 20.45 -18.52
N MET A 427 -2.27 21.17 -17.40
CA MET A 427 -3.08 20.90 -16.22
C MET A 427 -4.29 21.83 -16.20
N PRO A 428 -5.52 21.32 -16.40
CA PRO A 428 -6.72 22.14 -16.30
C PRO A 428 -6.86 22.80 -14.93
N ALA A 429 -7.45 23.99 -14.89
CA ALA A 429 -7.78 24.70 -13.65
C ALA A 429 -9.03 24.13 -12.94
N PHE A 430 -9.24 22.81 -12.99
CA PHE A 430 -10.33 22.15 -12.29
C PHE A 430 -10.00 21.96 -10.81
N LYS A 431 -11.04 21.94 -9.97
CA LYS A 431 -10.91 21.60 -8.56
C LYS A 431 -10.42 20.14 -8.44
N PRO A 432 -9.26 19.88 -7.79
CA PRO A 432 -8.79 18.51 -7.58
C PRO A 432 -9.80 17.67 -6.81
N ILE A 433 -9.90 16.40 -7.17
CA ILE A 433 -10.77 15.43 -6.52
C ILE A 433 -10.08 14.97 -5.24
N LEU A 434 -10.73 15.17 -4.10
CA LEU A 434 -10.25 14.69 -2.81
C LEU A 434 -10.62 13.21 -2.66
N ALA A 435 -9.64 12.35 -2.46
CA ALA A 435 -9.88 10.95 -2.15
C ALA A 435 -10.37 10.79 -0.70
N HIS A 436 -11.21 9.78 -0.45
CA HIS A 436 -11.71 9.49 0.90
C HIS A 436 -10.60 9.03 1.86
N THR A 437 -9.58 8.34 1.35
CA THR A 437 -8.47 7.82 2.16
C THR A 437 -7.24 7.61 1.29
N SER A 438 -6.05 7.73 1.87
CA SER A 438 -4.82 7.23 1.24
C SER A 438 -4.67 5.71 1.42
N ALA A 439 -5.36 5.14 2.40
CA ALA A 439 -5.17 3.80 2.96
C ALA A 439 -3.79 3.59 3.62
N HIS A 440 -3.03 4.66 3.90
CA HIS A 440 -1.77 4.63 4.62
C HIS A 440 -1.98 4.98 6.10
N LEU A 441 -2.74 4.14 6.82
CA LEU A 441 -3.06 4.40 8.23
C LEU A 441 -1.86 4.15 9.14
N ALA A 442 -1.62 5.04 10.11
CA ALA A 442 -0.50 4.94 11.04
C ALA A 442 -0.76 5.65 12.39
N SER A 443 0.20 5.53 13.31
CA SER A 443 0.40 6.44 14.46
C SER A 443 -0.50 6.28 15.70
N THR A 444 -1.28 5.20 15.82
CA THR A 444 -2.14 5.02 17.01
C THR A 444 -1.37 4.64 18.28
N PHE A 445 -0.30 3.85 18.18
CA PHE A 445 0.59 3.51 19.29
C PHE A 445 2.06 3.67 18.86
N PRO A 446 2.53 4.92 18.64
CA PRO A 446 3.85 5.18 18.08
C PRO A 446 4.98 4.74 19.02
N TYR A 447 6.16 4.50 18.45
CA TYR A 447 7.39 4.24 19.22
C TYR A 447 7.65 5.29 20.31
N GLY A 448 8.26 4.84 21.41
CA GLY A 448 8.57 5.70 22.55
C GLY A 448 7.35 5.87 23.46
N ASN A 449 7.07 7.11 23.87
CA ASN A 449 5.99 7.41 24.79
C ASN A 449 4.77 7.94 24.01
N GLY A 450 3.71 7.13 23.95
CA GLY A 450 2.40 7.51 23.45
C GLY A 450 1.31 7.22 24.48
N PRO A 451 0.12 6.75 24.06
CA PRO A 451 -0.91 6.24 24.98
C PRO A 451 -0.36 5.11 25.88
N VAL A 452 0.58 4.32 25.34
CA VAL A 452 1.44 3.40 26.09
C VAL A 452 2.87 3.50 25.58
N HIS A 453 3.80 2.95 26.35
CA HIS A 453 5.19 2.83 25.92
C HIS A 453 5.34 1.72 24.88
N VAL A 454 5.97 2.02 23.75
CA VAL A 454 6.33 1.03 22.72
C VAL A 454 7.83 1.04 22.53
N ALA A 455 8.48 -0.07 22.84
CA ALA A 455 9.92 -0.22 22.76
C ALA A 455 10.43 -0.20 21.30
N ARG A 456 11.75 -0.10 21.13
CA ARG A 456 12.41 -0.03 19.82
C ARG A 456 12.11 -1.26 18.92
N ASP A 457 12.01 -2.44 19.51
CA ASP A 457 11.61 -3.69 18.85
C ASP A 457 10.09 -3.89 18.83
N GLY A 458 9.32 -2.81 19.01
CA GLY A 458 7.87 -2.83 18.97
C GLY A 458 7.21 -3.46 20.20
N GLU A 459 7.96 -3.87 21.22
CA GLU A 459 7.37 -4.48 22.43
C GLU A 459 6.44 -3.46 23.11
N VAL A 460 5.17 -3.84 23.29
CA VAL A 460 4.11 -3.01 23.90
C VAL A 460 3.53 -3.64 25.16
N MET A 461 3.61 -4.97 25.25
CA MET A 461 3.31 -5.79 26.42
C MET A 461 4.38 -6.89 26.47
N PRO A 462 4.61 -7.55 27.62
CA PRO A 462 5.59 -8.64 27.73
C PRO A 462 5.48 -9.65 26.57
N HIS A 463 6.51 -9.69 25.72
CA HIS A 463 6.64 -10.53 24.52
C HIS A 463 5.55 -10.34 23.44
N VAL A 464 4.88 -9.19 23.43
CA VAL A 464 3.93 -8.78 22.38
C VAL A 464 4.51 -7.58 21.65
N HIS A 465 4.76 -7.74 20.36
CA HIS A 465 5.46 -6.78 19.52
C HIS A 465 4.55 -6.25 18.41
N ILE A 466 4.48 -4.93 18.26
CA ILE A 466 3.85 -4.26 17.13
C ILE A 466 4.83 -4.29 15.95
N ALA A 467 4.41 -4.92 14.85
CA ALA A 467 5.23 -5.07 13.65
C ALA A 467 4.66 -4.32 12.43
N ASP A 468 3.49 -3.68 12.55
CA ASP A 468 2.86 -2.90 11.48
C ASP A 468 2.92 -1.38 11.71
N SER A 469 2.24 -0.59 10.85
CA SER A 469 2.26 0.87 10.89
C SER A 469 1.60 1.51 12.12
N THR A 470 0.99 0.72 13.01
CA THR A 470 0.50 1.17 14.32
C THR A 470 1.60 1.88 15.12
N CYS A 471 2.85 1.38 15.02
CA CYS A 471 4.01 1.91 15.74
C CYS A 471 4.75 3.04 15.04
N PHE A 472 4.34 3.42 13.83
CA PHE A 472 5.02 4.50 13.11
C PHE A 472 4.74 5.83 13.83
N PRO A 473 5.75 6.68 14.04
CA PRO A 473 5.56 7.99 14.69
C PRO A 473 4.57 8.90 13.98
N GLU A 474 4.47 8.76 12.66
CA GLU A 474 3.59 9.54 11.80
C GLU A 474 3.28 8.79 10.50
N SER A 475 2.26 9.26 9.76
CA SER A 475 1.95 8.71 8.44
C SER A 475 2.82 9.32 7.34
N PRO A 476 3.67 8.54 6.65
CA PRO A 476 4.65 9.08 5.71
C PRO A 476 4.03 9.43 4.35
N VAL A 477 4.59 10.46 3.72
CA VAL A 477 4.22 10.89 2.34
C VAL A 477 4.45 9.80 1.32
N ILE A 478 5.56 9.08 1.47
CA ILE A 478 5.94 7.98 0.59
C ILE A 478 5.11 6.75 0.96
N SER A 479 4.55 6.08 -0.05
CA SER A 479 3.82 4.80 0.13
C SER A 479 4.56 3.85 1.09
N PRO A 480 3.97 3.50 2.25
CA PRO A 480 4.73 2.95 3.37
C PRO A 480 4.99 1.45 3.29
N THR A 481 4.38 0.72 2.35
CA THR A 481 4.35 -0.76 2.41
C THR A 481 5.73 -1.40 2.47
N LEU A 482 6.70 -0.90 1.68
CA LEU A 482 8.07 -1.42 1.71
C LEU A 482 8.70 -1.25 3.11
N THR A 483 8.47 -0.09 3.74
CA THR A 483 8.94 0.22 5.10
C THR A 483 8.20 -0.57 6.17
N ILE A 484 6.89 -0.80 6.01
CA ILE A 484 6.12 -1.67 6.90
C ILE A 484 6.72 -3.07 6.92
N MET A 485 6.99 -3.63 5.74
CA MET A 485 7.61 -4.96 5.63
C MET A 485 9.03 -4.99 6.21
N ALA A 486 9.86 -3.97 5.90
CA ALA A 486 11.24 -3.90 6.37
C ALA A 486 11.30 -3.74 7.91
N ASN A 487 10.47 -2.88 8.48
CA ASN A 487 10.38 -2.69 9.93
C ASN A 487 9.81 -3.94 10.62
N ALA A 488 8.80 -4.59 10.05
CA ALA A 488 8.27 -5.86 10.56
C ALA A 488 9.35 -6.95 10.61
N ARG A 489 10.16 -7.04 9.54
CA ARG A 489 11.31 -7.95 9.46
C ARG A 489 12.32 -7.66 10.56
N ARG A 490 12.67 -6.38 10.77
CA ARG A 490 13.60 -5.93 11.81
C ARG A 490 13.07 -6.26 13.21
N THR A 491 11.83 -5.85 13.51
CA THR A 491 11.14 -6.15 14.76
C THR A 491 11.19 -7.64 15.10
N ALA A 492 10.86 -8.51 14.13
CA ALA A 492 10.91 -9.95 14.33
C ALA A 492 12.31 -10.47 14.68
N MET A 493 13.34 -9.98 13.99
CA MET A 493 14.71 -10.42 14.23
C MET A 493 15.25 -9.94 15.57
N GLU A 494 15.06 -8.67 15.89
CA GLU A 494 15.50 -8.09 17.18
C GLU A 494 14.78 -8.76 18.34
N ALA A 495 13.46 -8.97 18.23
CA ALA A 495 12.66 -9.56 19.28
C ALA A 495 13.06 -11.00 19.59
N VAL A 496 13.43 -11.82 18.60
CA VAL A 496 13.82 -13.22 18.85
C VAL A 496 15.28 -13.38 19.31
N GLN A 497 16.14 -12.42 18.98
CA GLN A 497 17.53 -12.42 19.45
C GLN A 497 17.67 -11.98 20.92
N LYS A 498 16.60 -11.40 21.50
CA LYS A 498 16.44 -11.13 22.93
C LYS A 498 15.75 -12.29 23.65
#